data_AF-A0A2N4YT61-F1
#
_entry.id   AF-A0A2N4YT61-F1
#
_cell.length_a   1.000
_cell.length_b   1.000
_cell.length_c   1.000
_cell.angle_alpha   90.00
_cell.angle_beta   90.00
_cell.angle_gamma   90.00
#
_symmetry.space_group_name_H-M   'P 1'
#
loop_
_entity.id
_entity.type
_entity.pdbx_description
1 polymer ?
#
loop_
_entity_poly.entity_id
_entity_poly.type
_entity_poly.pdbx_seq_one_letter_code
_entity_poly.pdbx_strand_id
1 'polypeptide(L)' 'WLVREGEIFGVRTPAHGLRLSLGRLSDAEISRLAADIALVLNQP' A
#
# COMPACT_ATOMS: atom_id res chain seq x y z
N TRP A 1 4.17 -9.45 -2.72
CA TRP A 1 3.64 -8.22 -3.35
C TRP A 1 4.79 -7.33 -3.77
N LEU A 2 4.86 -6.93 -5.04
CA LEU A 2 5.88 -5.97 -5.49
C LEU A 2 5.36 -4.56 -5.16
N VAL A 3 5.64 -4.09 -3.95
CA VAL A 3 5.35 -2.73 -3.54
C VAL A 3 6.33 -1.84 -4.31
N ARG A 4 5.87 -1.19 -5.37
CA ARG A 4 6.63 -0.09 -5.97
C ARG A 4 6.40 1.12 -5.09
N GLU A 5 7.47 1.68 -4.55
CA GLU A 5 7.43 3.01 -3.97
C GLU A 5 6.78 3.93 -5.01
N GLY A 6 5.64 4.53 -4.64
CA GLY A 6 4.90 5.35 -5.59
C GLY A 6 5.72 6.58 -5.90
N GLU A 7 6.04 6.82 -7.18
CA GLU A 7 6.33 8.18 -7.62
C GLU A 7 5.24 9.11 -7.08
N ILE A 8 5.64 10.33 -6.69
CA ILE A 8 4.72 11.34 -6.17
C ILE A 8 3.50 11.43 -7.10
N PHE A 9 2.32 11.19 -6.53
CA PHE A 9 1.07 11.29 -7.25
C PHE A 9 0.36 12.61 -6.89
N GLY A 10 -0.32 13.18 -7.89
CA GLY A 10 -1.04 14.45 -7.77
C GLY A 10 -0.46 15.55 -8.66
N VAL A 11 -1.31 16.21 -9.44
CA VAL A 11 -0.93 17.41 -10.22
C VAL A 11 -1.19 18.63 -9.32
N ARG A 12 -0.15 19.42 -9.06
CA ARG A 12 -0.13 20.64 -8.21
C ARG A 12 -0.10 20.43 -6.68
N THR A 13 -0.48 19.26 -6.18
CA THR A 13 -0.30 18.90 -4.76
C THR A 13 0.32 17.52 -4.65
N PRO A 14 1.66 17.43 -4.68
CA PRO A 14 2.42 16.23 -4.39
C PRO A 14 1.90 15.53 -3.13
N ALA A 15 1.43 14.29 -3.27
CA ALA A 15 1.09 13.44 -2.14
C ALA A 15 2.06 12.27 -2.07
N HIS A 16 2.59 12.03 -0.87
CA HIS A 16 3.32 10.82 -0.54
C HIS A 16 2.33 9.77 -0.05
N GLY A 17 2.34 8.61 -0.68
CA GLY A 17 1.60 7.46 -0.19
C GLY A 17 1.82 6.25 -1.07
N LEU A 18 0.96 5.25 -0.91
CA LEU A 18 1.15 3.97 -1.57
C LEU A 18 -0.02 3.62 -2.48
N ARG A 19 0.28 3.34 -3.76
CA ARG A 19 -0.72 2.83 -4.70
C ARG A 19 -0.71 1.30 -4.68
N LEU A 20 -1.81 0.72 -4.22
CA LEU A 20 -2.01 -0.73 -4.17
C LEU A 20 -3.01 -1.17 -5.24
N SER A 21 -2.71 -2.23 -5.97
CA SER A 21 -3.63 -2.85 -6.93
C SER A 21 -4.14 -4.16 -6.36
N LEU A 22 -5.42 -4.20 -5.96
CA LEU A 22 -6.00 -5.37 -5.30
C LEU A 22 -6.65 -6.38 -6.25
N GLY A 23 -6.88 -6.02 -7.52
CA GLY A 23 -7.67 -6.82 -8.47
C GLY A 23 -7.09 -8.18 -8.88
N ARG A 24 -5.91 -8.57 -8.36
CA ARG A 24 -5.32 -9.91 -8.57
C ARG A 24 -5.10 -10.67 -7.26
N LEU A 25 -5.52 -10.12 -6.11
CA LEU A 25 -5.28 -10.74 -4.82
C LEU A 25 -6.51 -11.56 -4.43
N SER A 26 -6.29 -12.69 -3.78
CA SER A 26 -7.31 -13.41 -3.03
C SER A 26 -7.64 -12.71 -1.70
N ASP A 27 -8.76 -13.07 -1.09
CA ASP A 27 -9.17 -12.49 0.21
C ASP A 27 -8.15 -12.77 1.34
N ALA A 28 -7.52 -13.94 1.31
CA ALA A 28 -6.46 -14.30 2.25
C ALA A 28 -5.23 -13.39 2.09
N GLU A 29 -4.90 -13.07 0.84
CA GLU A 29 -3.79 -12.19 0.49
C GLU A 29 -4.07 -10.72 0.84
N ILE A 30 -5.32 -10.26 0.67
CA ILE A 30 -5.77 -8.94 1.13
C ILE A 30 -5.68 -8.86 2.67
N SER A 31 -6.14 -9.90 3.36
CA SER A 31 -6.10 -9.96 4.83
C SER A 31 -4.67 -9.92 5.36
N ARG A 32 -3.75 -10.62 4.69
CA ARG A 32 -2.32 -10.59 5.05
C ARG A 32 -1.70 -9.23 4.79
N LEU A 33 -1.99 -8.61 3.64
CA LEU A 33 -1.52 -7.26 3.31
C LEU A 33 -1.98 -6.23 4.33
N ALA A 34 -3.24 -6.31 4.77
CA ALA A 34 -3.78 -5.41 5.80
C ALA A 34 -3.05 -5.57 7.14
N ALA A 35 -2.78 -6.82 7.56
CA ALA A 35 -2.01 -7.09 8.77
C ALA A 35 -0.58 -6.57 8.69
N ASP A 36 0.09 -6.76 7.54
CA ASP A 36 1.45 -6.29 7.32
C ASP A 36 1.53 -4.75 7.32
N ILE A 37 0.56 -4.05 6.71
CA ILE A 37 0.47 -2.57 6.77
C ILE A 37 0.24 -2.08 8.19
N ALA A 38 -0.69 -2.70 8.92
CA ALA A 38 -0.98 -2.35 10.30
C ALA A 38 0.23 -2.55 11.21
N LEU A 39 1.03 -3.60 10.98
CA LEU A 39 2.27 -3.81 11.71
C LEU A 39 3.23 -2.63 11.49
N VAL A 40 3.51 -2.28 10.23
CA VAL A 40 4.46 -1.22 9.87
C VAL A 40 4.02 0.14 10.38
N LEU A 41 2.74 0.49 10.26
CA LEU A 41 2.21 1.78 10.72
C LEU A 41 2.21 1.93 12.25
N ASN A 42 2.20 0.81 12.99
CA ASN A 42 2.24 0.81 14.45
C ASN A 42 3.64 0.52 15.01
N GLN A 43 4.68 0.45 14.17
CA GLN A 43 6.05 0.38 14.69
C GLN A 43 6.48 1.75 15.23
N PRO A 44 7.15 1.80 16.41
CA PRO A 44 7.58 3.04 17.05
C PRO A 44 8.64 3.81 16.27
#